data_AF-A0A1A8BQI4-F1
#
_entry.id   AF-A0A1A8BQI4-F1
#
_cell.length_a   1.000
_cell.length_b   1.000
_cell.length_c   1.000
_cell.angle_alpha   90.00
_cell.angle_beta   90.00
_cell.angle_gamma   90.00
#
_symmetry.space_group_name_H-M   'P 1'
#
loop_
_entity.id
_entity.type
_entity.pdbx_description
1 polymer ?
#
loop_
_entity_poly.entity_id
_entity_poly.type
_entity_poly.pdbx_seq_one_letter_code
_entity_poly.pdbx_strand_id
1 'polypeptide(L)'
;VIGTGVVDHSACPVTYFGIQHTELQMIFDYPVVRICGALIPECLYLYDPQADRATVEVQQKTTGPGSVIHQTLKNFHSTSHCILKFELKDATSRTHLTYIIYNFGKQTALQFIPTSLFTETMLNIHVVVPNNAVITGSYRLADWKNGVILDGSGCRFSGKIILPGKSKKFPKTCENAVCSPTADLTLNSLCGPKEICHYNAGCRAL
;
A
#
# COMPACT_ATOMS: atom_id res chain seq x y z
N VAL A 1 -11.87 16.41 -12.02
CA VAL A 1 -10.44 16.59 -11.66
C VAL A 1 -10.17 18.07 -11.53
N ILE A 2 -9.78 18.49 -10.33
CA ILE A 2 -9.49 19.89 -9.97
C ILE A 2 -7.98 20.17 -9.89
N GLY A 3 -7.15 19.14 -9.81
CA GLY A 3 -5.69 19.28 -9.83
C GLY A 3 -4.98 17.94 -9.97
N THR A 4 -3.77 17.97 -10.50
CA THR A 4 -2.89 16.80 -10.60
C THR A 4 -1.45 17.20 -10.31
N GLY A 5 -0.67 16.29 -9.73
CA GLY A 5 0.76 16.46 -9.51
C GLY A 5 1.47 15.13 -9.59
N VAL A 6 2.76 15.17 -9.91
CA VAL A 6 3.62 13.99 -9.93
C VAL A 6 4.75 14.23 -8.94
N VAL A 7 5.05 13.22 -8.13
CA VAL A 7 6.08 13.29 -7.09
C VAL A 7 7.10 12.21 -7.40
N ASP A 8 8.32 12.64 -7.76
CA ASP A 8 9.49 11.76 -7.73
C ASP A 8 9.91 11.53 -6.28
N HIS A 9 10.03 10.27 -5.93
CA HIS A 9 10.49 9.79 -4.64
C HIS A 9 11.50 8.66 -4.79
N SER A 10 12.28 8.68 -5.88
CA SER A 10 13.42 7.77 -6.10
C SER A 10 14.38 7.68 -4.91
N ALA A 11 14.53 8.76 -4.13
CA ALA A 11 15.31 8.78 -2.89
C ALA A 11 14.67 8.01 -1.71
N CYS A 12 13.40 7.61 -1.84
CA CYS A 12 12.68 6.75 -0.91
C CYS A 12 11.69 5.84 -1.67
N PRO A 13 12.19 4.80 -2.36
CA PRO A 13 11.34 3.94 -3.17
C PRO A 13 10.38 3.13 -2.29
N VAL A 14 9.12 3.03 -2.66
CA VAL A 14 8.07 2.37 -1.85
C VAL A 14 7.60 1.11 -2.54
N THR A 15 7.41 0.02 -1.81
CA THR A 15 6.91 -1.25 -2.36
C THR A 15 5.45 -1.47 -2.00
N TYR A 16 4.56 -1.50 -2.99
CA TYR A 16 3.15 -1.88 -2.81
C TYR A 16 2.89 -3.25 -3.44
N PHE A 17 2.38 -4.19 -2.64
CA PHE A 17 2.04 -5.54 -3.10
C PHE A 17 3.14 -6.21 -3.95
N GLY A 18 4.41 -6.00 -3.60
CA GLY A 18 5.57 -6.60 -4.27
C GLY A 18 6.05 -5.84 -5.50
N ILE A 19 5.47 -4.68 -5.81
CA ILE A 19 5.97 -3.77 -6.85
C ILE A 19 6.56 -2.52 -6.23
N GLN A 20 7.79 -2.20 -6.61
CA GLN A 20 8.45 -0.98 -6.20
C GLN A 20 8.05 0.18 -7.11
N HIS A 21 7.73 1.31 -6.48
CA HIS A 21 7.43 2.58 -7.11
C HIS A 21 8.51 3.60 -6.70
N THR A 22 8.85 4.48 -7.64
CA THR A 22 9.72 5.64 -7.42
C THR A 22 9.01 6.95 -7.77
N GLU A 23 7.81 6.86 -8.33
CA GLU A 23 7.01 8.02 -8.71
C GLU A 23 5.53 7.75 -8.39
N LEU A 24 4.88 8.74 -7.81
CA LEU A 24 3.45 8.74 -7.53
C LEU A 24 2.77 9.92 -8.22
N GLN A 25 1.63 9.64 -8.86
CA GLN A 25 0.73 10.66 -9.37
C GLN A 25 -0.38 10.91 -8.34
N MET A 26 -0.59 12.17 -7.98
CA MET A 26 -1.66 12.60 -7.12
C MET A 26 -2.72 13.34 -7.94
N ILE A 27 -3.98 12.98 -7.77
CA ILE A 27 -5.10 13.52 -8.53
C ILE A 27 -6.18 13.96 -7.54
N PHE A 28 -6.50 15.25 -7.55
CA PHE A 28 -7.60 15.82 -6.79
C PHE A 28 -8.84 15.82 -7.66
N ASP A 29 -9.87 15.12 -7.21
CA ASP A 29 -11.12 14.91 -7.94
C ASP A 29 -12.27 14.92 -6.96
N TYR A 30 -12.62 16.12 -6.47
CA TYR A 30 -13.56 16.33 -5.38
C TYR A 30 -14.82 15.44 -5.51
N PRO A 31 -15.21 14.71 -4.46
CA PRO A 31 -14.68 14.73 -3.09
C PRO A 31 -13.50 13.76 -2.83
N VAL A 32 -12.84 13.24 -3.88
CA VAL A 32 -11.85 12.17 -3.77
C VAL A 32 -10.44 12.67 -4.08
N VAL A 33 -9.46 12.23 -3.30
CA VAL A 33 -8.04 12.34 -3.66
C VAL A 33 -7.51 10.96 -4.01
N ARG A 34 -6.90 10.83 -5.18
CA ARG A 34 -6.28 9.60 -5.67
C ARG A 34 -4.77 9.74 -5.61
N ILE A 35 -4.10 8.71 -5.11
CA ILE A 35 -2.63 8.61 -5.08
C ILE A 35 -2.29 7.31 -5.80
N CYS A 36 -1.71 7.44 -6.99
CA CYS A 36 -1.50 6.35 -7.93
C CYS A 36 -0.03 6.12 -8.22
N GLY A 37 0.36 4.87 -8.50
CA GLY A 37 1.66 4.59 -9.11
C GLY A 37 1.71 5.20 -10.52
N ALA A 38 2.80 5.87 -10.87
CA ALA A 38 2.90 6.50 -12.20
C ALA A 38 2.89 5.48 -13.36
N LEU A 39 3.55 4.34 -13.17
CA LEU A 39 3.70 3.29 -14.19
C LEU A 39 2.57 2.25 -14.16
N ILE A 40 1.75 2.22 -13.12
CA ILE A 40 0.75 1.17 -12.91
C ILE A 40 -0.52 1.80 -12.37
N PRO A 41 -1.72 1.47 -12.89
CA PRO A 41 -2.98 2.13 -12.50
C PRO A 41 -3.51 1.68 -11.13
N GLU A 42 -2.60 1.38 -10.21
CA GLU A 42 -2.90 1.16 -8.81
C GLU A 42 -3.04 2.47 -8.09
N CYS A 43 -4.15 2.64 -7.42
CA CYS A 43 -4.52 3.90 -6.82
C CYS A 43 -5.09 3.66 -5.42
N LEU A 44 -4.61 4.43 -4.47
CA LEU A 44 -5.26 4.64 -3.18
C LEU A 44 -6.21 5.83 -3.34
N TYR A 45 -7.45 5.63 -2.92
CA TYR A 45 -8.53 6.62 -2.95
C TYR A 45 -8.84 7.02 -1.51
N LEU A 46 -8.67 8.30 -1.21
CA LEU A 46 -9.15 8.94 0.01
C LEU A 46 -10.45 9.67 -0.31
N TYR A 47 -11.53 9.27 0.34
CA TYR A 47 -12.82 9.92 0.19
C TYR A 47 -13.00 11.00 1.24
N ASP A 48 -13.38 12.18 0.77
CA ASP A 48 -13.54 13.41 1.52
C ASP A 48 -12.37 13.73 2.47
N PRO A 49 -11.14 13.88 1.96
CA PRO A 49 -10.01 14.27 2.80
C PRO A 49 -10.05 15.76 3.19
N GLN A 50 -11.11 16.50 2.84
CA GLN A 50 -11.29 17.93 3.10
C GLN A 50 -10.12 18.78 2.58
N ALA A 51 -9.60 18.41 1.41
CA ALA A 51 -8.42 19.02 0.84
C ALA A 51 -8.55 19.24 -0.68
N ASP A 52 -7.99 20.35 -1.15
CA ASP A 52 -7.92 20.73 -2.56
C ASP A 52 -6.49 20.76 -3.11
N ARG A 53 -5.49 20.64 -2.23
CA ARG A 53 -4.06 20.65 -2.56
C ARG A 53 -3.26 19.77 -1.60
N ALA A 54 -2.00 19.51 -1.94
CA ALA A 54 -1.08 18.84 -1.03
C ALA A 54 0.34 19.42 -1.12
N THR A 55 1.05 19.32 -0.01
CA THR A 55 2.52 19.40 0.00
C THR A 55 3.05 17.99 0.20
N VAL A 56 4.06 17.60 -0.60
CA VAL A 56 4.67 16.28 -0.49
C VAL A 56 6.17 16.44 -0.27
N GLU A 57 6.71 15.70 0.69
CA GLU A 57 8.11 15.76 1.08
C GLU A 57 8.66 14.35 1.27
N VAL A 58 9.84 14.09 0.69
CA VAL A 58 10.64 12.90 0.99
C VAL A 58 11.57 13.24 2.15
N GLN A 59 11.39 12.55 3.28
CA GLN A 59 12.19 12.79 4.49
C GLN A 59 13.08 11.59 4.79
N GLN A 60 14.37 11.85 5.02
CA GLN A 60 15.32 10.85 5.54
C GLN A 60 15.11 10.73 7.05
N LYS A 61 14.11 9.94 7.45
CA LYS A 61 13.70 9.77 8.83
C LYS A 61 13.72 8.30 9.21
N THR A 62 14.47 7.98 10.26
CA THR A 62 14.56 6.61 10.77
C THR A 62 13.36 6.27 11.65
N THR A 63 12.66 5.19 11.34
CA THR A 63 11.59 4.59 12.13
C THR A 63 11.91 3.12 12.38
N GLY A 64 12.43 2.82 13.58
CA GLY A 64 12.87 1.47 13.97
C GLY A 64 12.00 0.83 15.07
N PRO A 65 12.40 -0.37 15.55
CA PRO A 65 11.69 -1.10 16.59
C PRO A 65 11.38 -0.25 17.82
N GLY A 66 10.19 -0.43 18.37
CA GLY A 66 9.66 0.38 19.49
C GLY A 66 8.82 1.58 19.06
N SER A 67 8.83 1.98 17.77
CA SER A 67 7.91 3.00 17.26
C SER A 67 6.45 2.51 17.27
N VAL A 68 5.50 3.45 17.20
CA VAL A 68 4.06 3.11 17.08
C VAL A 68 3.77 2.20 15.89
N ILE A 69 4.49 2.38 14.78
CA ILE A 69 4.34 1.54 13.58
C ILE A 69 4.66 0.08 13.90
N HIS A 70 5.76 -0.21 14.60
CA HIS A 70 6.14 -1.58 14.98
C HIS A 70 5.23 -2.17 16.05
N GLN A 71 4.71 -1.33 16.95
CA GLN A 71 3.74 -1.78 17.97
C GLN A 71 2.41 -2.19 17.33
N THR A 72 1.97 -1.47 16.30
CA THR A 72 0.73 -1.77 15.56
C THR A 72 0.91 -2.91 14.55
N LEU A 73 1.97 -2.86 13.73
CA LEU A 73 2.25 -3.85 12.68
C LEU A 73 3.36 -4.81 13.17
N LYS A 74 2.97 -5.83 13.94
CA LYS A 74 3.91 -6.72 14.64
C LYS A 74 4.79 -7.57 13.72
N ASN A 75 4.42 -7.72 12.45
CA ASN A 75 5.20 -8.39 11.41
C ASN A 75 6.31 -7.52 10.80
N PHE A 76 6.42 -6.25 11.21
CA PHE A 76 7.50 -5.37 10.78
C PHE A 76 8.66 -5.51 11.76
N HIS A 77 9.80 -5.96 11.24
CA HIS A 77 11.02 -6.17 12.03
C HIS A 77 12.21 -5.33 11.54
N SER A 78 12.17 -4.88 10.29
CA SER A 78 13.19 -4.01 9.72
C SER A 78 12.99 -2.55 10.16
N THR A 79 14.02 -1.72 9.93
CA THR A 79 13.93 -0.28 10.17
C THR A 79 13.64 0.43 8.86
N SER A 80 12.74 1.41 8.90
CA SER A 80 12.55 2.34 7.81
C SER A 80 13.55 3.48 7.92
N HIS A 81 14.23 3.84 6.83
CA HIS A 81 15.22 4.93 6.81
C HIS A 81 14.69 6.21 6.16
N CYS A 82 13.53 6.13 5.52
CA CYS A 82 12.92 7.25 4.82
C CYS A 82 11.40 7.13 4.82
N ILE A 83 10.73 8.28 4.74
CA ILE A 83 9.27 8.38 4.63
C ILE A 83 8.88 9.34 3.51
N LEU A 84 7.71 9.13 2.93
CA LEU A 84 7.03 10.15 2.15
C LEU A 84 5.92 10.74 3.02
N LYS A 85 5.96 12.06 3.22
CA LYS A 85 4.95 12.79 4.00
C LYS A 85 4.13 13.66 3.06
N PHE A 86 2.81 13.44 3.08
CA PHE A 86 1.81 14.21 2.37
C PHE A 86 1.02 15.02 3.40
N GLU A 87 0.95 16.33 3.20
CA GLU A 87 0.06 17.21 3.96
C GLU A 87 -1.08 17.63 3.05
N LEU A 88 -2.27 17.08 3.27
CA LEU A 88 -3.48 17.42 2.51
C LEU A 88 -4.08 18.70 3.11
N LYS A 89 -4.20 19.73 2.28
CA LYS A 89 -4.50 21.09 2.70
C LYS A 89 -5.75 21.64 2.03
N ASP A 90 -6.41 22.56 2.73
CA ASP A 90 -7.51 23.36 2.18
C ASP A 90 -7.01 24.54 1.34
N ALA A 91 -7.96 25.33 0.82
CA ALA A 91 -7.67 26.49 0.00
C ALA A 91 -6.82 27.57 0.71
N THR A 92 -6.87 27.58 2.05
CA THR A 92 -6.12 28.49 2.92
C THR A 92 -4.78 27.91 3.38
N SER A 93 -4.35 26.77 2.80
CA SER A 93 -3.12 26.05 3.12
C SER A 93 -3.06 25.46 4.54
N ARG A 94 -4.20 25.25 5.18
CA ARG A 94 -4.27 24.56 6.48
C ARG A 94 -4.36 23.05 6.27
N THR A 95 -3.59 22.28 7.02
CA THR A 95 -3.54 20.81 6.89
C THR A 95 -4.71 20.16 7.62
N HIS A 96 -5.54 19.40 6.90
CA HIS A 96 -6.64 18.60 7.45
C HIS A 96 -6.18 17.16 7.74
N LEU A 97 -5.36 16.58 6.86
CA LEU A 97 -4.91 15.20 6.98
C LEU A 97 -3.43 15.09 6.61
N THR A 98 -2.64 14.47 7.48
CA THR A 98 -1.27 14.06 7.13
C THR A 98 -1.27 12.58 6.77
N TYR A 99 -0.82 12.25 5.57
CA TYR A 99 -0.62 10.88 5.11
C TYR A 99 0.87 10.59 5.02
N ILE A 100 1.32 9.50 5.64
CA ILE A 100 2.72 9.09 5.68
C ILE A 100 2.85 7.69 5.12
N ILE A 101 3.81 7.51 4.22
CA ILE A 101 4.24 6.22 3.70
C ILE A 101 5.62 5.92 4.27
N TYR A 102 5.74 4.79 4.96
CA TYR A 102 7.00 4.32 5.52
C TYR A 102 7.58 3.21 4.64
N ASN A 103 8.82 3.37 4.21
CA ASN A 103 9.52 2.36 3.43
C ASN A 103 10.33 1.42 4.34
N PHE A 104 9.94 0.16 4.42
CA PHE A 104 10.64 -0.91 5.15
C PHE A 104 11.29 -1.94 4.20
N GLY A 105 11.58 -1.53 2.97
CA GLY A 105 12.10 -2.38 1.89
C GLY A 105 10.97 -3.07 1.12
N LYS A 106 10.73 -4.35 1.42
CA LYS A 106 9.62 -5.13 0.83
C LYS A 106 8.28 -4.86 1.50
N GLN A 107 8.31 -4.30 2.71
CA GLN A 107 7.14 -3.94 3.48
C GLN A 107 6.92 -2.42 3.43
N THR A 108 5.66 -2.01 3.49
CA THR A 108 5.24 -0.61 3.50
C THR A 108 4.17 -0.42 4.55
N ALA A 109 4.35 0.58 5.42
CA ALA A 109 3.29 0.98 6.35
C ALA A 109 2.69 2.32 5.91
N LEU A 110 1.37 2.43 6.06
CA LEU A 110 0.60 3.63 5.75
C LEU A 110 0.06 4.21 7.04
N GLN A 111 0.19 5.52 7.23
CA GLN A 111 -0.36 6.19 8.40
C GLN A 111 -1.13 7.44 7.99
N PHE A 112 -2.35 7.57 8.52
CA PHE A 112 -3.23 8.71 8.26
C PHE A 112 -3.54 9.41 9.58
N ILE A 113 -3.06 10.63 9.72
CA ILE A 113 -3.13 11.43 10.94
C ILE A 113 -4.03 12.64 10.68
N PRO A 114 -5.33 12.57 11.04
CA PRO A 114 -6.21 13.73 10.96
C PRO A 114 -5.72 14.81 11.94
N THR A 115 -5.84 16.07 11.54
CA THR A 115 -5.62 17.21 12.44
C THR A 115 -6.91 17.60 13.15
N SER A 116 -6.86 18.58 14.05
CA SER A 116 -8.05 19.14 14.68
C SER A 116 -9.01 19.84 13.69
N LEU A 117 -8.58 20.06 12.43
CA LEU A 117 -9.40 20.66 11.38
C LEU A 117 -10.19 19.61 10.58
N PHE A 118 -9.84 18.33 10.71
CA PHE A 118 -10.57 17.25 10.04
C PHE A 118 -11.90 17.01 10.75
N THR A 119 -13.02 17.28 10.07
CA THR A 119 -14.35 17.24 10.71
C THR A 119 -15.06 15.90 10.59
N GLU A 120 -14.67 15.04 9.64
CA GLU A 120 -15.28 13.73 9.51
C GLU A 120 -14.92 12.82 10.68
N THR A 121 -15.86 11.96 11.08
CA THR A 121 -15.63 10.96 12.16
C THR A 121 -15.03 9.66 11.64
N MET A 122 -15.14 9.44 10.33
CA MET A 122 -14.70 8.24 9.63
C MET A 122 -13.68 8.61 8.55
N LEU A 123 -12.62 7.81 8.43
CA LEU A 123 -11.70 7.86 7.30
C LEU A 123 -12.00 6.70 6.35
N ASN A 124 -12.36 7.01 5.11
CA ASN A 124 -12.73 6.03 4.10
C ASN A 124 -11.61 5.90 3.05
N ILE A 125 -11.05 4.70 2.94
CA ILE A 125 -9.87 4.41 2.11
C ILE A 125 -10.18 3.23 1.20
N HIS A 126 -10.04 3.40 -0.11
CA HIS A 126 -10.13 2.30 -1.07
C HIS A 126 -8.79 2.13 -1.79
N VAL A 127 -8.26 0.91 -1.83
CA VAL A 127 -7.11 0.57 -2.66
C VAL A 127 -7.62 -0.21 -3.86
N VAL A 128 -7.47 0.38 -5.04
CA VAL A 128 -7.89 -0.22 -6.31
C VAL A 128 -6.66 -0.69 -7.04
N VAL A 129 -6.60 -1.99 -7.29
CA VAL A 129 -5.58 -2.61 -8.11
C VAL A 129 -6.25 -3.26 -9.31
N PRO A 130 -5.81 -2.98 -10.56
CA PRO A 130 -6.39 -3.56 -11.76
C PRO A 130 -6.49 -5.08 -11.67
N ASN A 131 -7.61 -5.65 -12.11
CA ASN A 131 -7.88 -7.10 -12.13
C ASN A 131 -7.85 -7.79 -10.75
N ASN A 132 -7.91 -7.02 -9.66
CA ASN A 132 -7.98 -7.50 -8.28
C ASN A 132 -9.23 -6.95 -7.58
N ALA A 133 -9.61 -7.56 -6.45
CA ALA A 133 -10.69 -7.03 -5.63
C ALA A 133 -10.25 -5.69 -5.00
N VAL A 134 -11.16 -4.73 -4.94
CA VAL A 134 -10.93 -3.46 -4.25
C VAL A 134 -10.83 -3.73 -2.75
N ILE A 135 -9.77 -3.22 -2.12
CA ILE A 135 -9.62 -3.29 -0.66
C ILE A 135 -10.22 -2.01 -0.09
N THR A 136 -11.36 -2.14 0.57
CA THR A 136 -12.07 -1.01 1.20
C THR A 136 -11.91 -1.07 2.72
N GLY A 137 -11.63 0.06 3.34
CA GLY A 137 -11.63 0.24 4.79
C GLY A 137 -12.34 1.53 5.19
N SER A 138 -13.16 1.45 6.23
CA SER A 138 -13.78 2.59 6.88
C SER A 138 -13.37 2.58 8.35
N TYR A 139 -12.67 3.62 8.79
CA TYR A 139 -11.99 3.65 10.08
C TYR A 139 -12.54 4.79 10.92
N ARG A 140 -13.10 4.46 12.09
CA ARG A 140 -13.57 5.47 13.04
C ARG A 140 -12.39 6.12 13.72
N LEU A 141 -12.18 7.42 13.52
CA LEU A 141 -10.98 8.13 13.97
C LEU A 141 -10.78 8.13 15.48
N ALA A 142 -11.88 8.10 16.25
CA ALA A 142 -11.84 8.03 17.71
C ALA A 142 -11.12 6.78 18.25
N ASP A 143 -11.06 5.71 17.46
CA ASP A 143 -10.44 4.44 17.86
C ASP A 143 -8.90 4.47 17.69
N TRP A 144 -8.36 5.53 17.06
CA TRP A 144 -6.98 5.60 16.60
C TRP A 144 -6.24 6.82 17.16
N LYS A 145 -5.71 6.69 18.39
CA LYS A 145 -4.97 7.77 19.09
C LYS A 145 -3.80 8.37 18.27
N ASN A 146 -3.13 7.55 17.47
CA ASN A 146 -1.96 7.94 16.68
C ASN A 146 -2.25 8.00 15.17
N GLY A 147 -3.52 8.16 14.79
CA GLY A 147 -3.96 8.02 13.41
C GLY A 147 -4.11 6.57 12.97
N VAL A 148 -4.77 6.38 11.83
CA VAL A 148 -5.05 5.07 11.25
C VAL A 148 -3.75 4.51 10.64
N ILE A 149 -3.31 3.34 11.10
CA ILE A 149 -2.09 2.68 10.60
C ILE A 149 -2.48 1.39 9.90
N LEU A 150 -2.07 1.25 8.63
CA LEU A 150 -2.40 0.11 7.77
C LEU A 150 -1.13 -0.54 7.22
N ASP A 151 -1.20 -1.86 7.02
CA ASP A 151 -0.18 -2.60 6.27
C ASP A 151 -0.46 -2.48 4.76
N GLY A 152 0.46 -1.82 4.03
CA GLY A 152 0.43 -1.69 2.57
C GLY A 152 1.27 -2.76 1.85
N SER A 153 1.78 -3.75 2.58
CA SER A 153 2.66 -4.81 2.07
C SER A 153 1.88 -5.92 1.38
N GLY A 154 2.60 -6.75 0.63
CA GLY A 154 2.07 -7.97 0.03
C GLY A 154 2.95 -8.42 -1.12
N CYS A 155 2.51 -9.47 -1.81
CA CYS A 155 3.22 -10.03 -2.94
C CYS A 155 2.33 -10.01 -4.18
N ARG A 156 2.96 -10.11 -5.35
CA ARG A 156 2.26 -10.26 -6.62
C ARG A 156 2.81 -11.40 -7.43
N PHE A 157 1.89 -12.22 -7.91
CA PHE A 157 2.19 -13.28 -8.86
C PHE A 157 1.11 -13.38 -9.92
N SER A 158 1.53 -13.46 -11.20
CA SER A 158 0.64 -13.47 -12.37
C SER A 158 -0.46 -12.39 -12.32
N GLY A 159 -0.11 -11.17 -11.90
CA GLY A 159 -1.02 -10.03 -11.79
C GLY A 159 -2.02 -10.10 -10.63
N LYS A 160 -1.96 -11.10 -9.76
CA LYS A 160 -2.82 -11.24 -8.58
C LYS A 160 -2.09 -10.86 -7.29
N ILE A 161 -2.77 -10.11 -6.44
CA ILE A 161 -2.31 -9.78 -5.09
C ILE A 161 -2.45 -10.99 -4.18
N ILE A 162 -1.43 -11.19 -3.35
CA ILE A 162 -1.40 -12.16 -2.26
C ILE A 162 -1.01 -11.37 -1.02
N LEU A 163 -1.92 -11.28 -0.05
CA LEU A 163 -1.68 -10.54 1.18
C LEU A 163 -0.60 -11.22 2.04
N PRO A 164 0.11 -10.47 2.91
CA PRO A 164 1.12 -11.04 3.79
C PRO A 164 0.59 -12.23 4.61
N GLY A 165 1.39 -13.29 4.69
CA GLY A 165 1.04 -14.54 5.39
C GLY A 165 -0.05 -15.38 4.70
N LYS A 166 -0.42 -15.05 3.46
CA LYS A 166 -1.39 -15.82 2.67
C LYS A 166 -0.71 -16.54 1.50
N SER A 167 -1.41 -17.53 0.97
CA SER A 167 -1.02 -18.22 -0.25
C SER A 167 -2.15 -18.23 -1.26
N LYS A 168 -1.81 -18.32 -2.54
CA LYS A 168 -2.78 -18.46 -3.63
C LYS A 168 -2.28 -19.48 -4.64
N LYS A 169 -3.17 -20.42 -4.99
CA LYS A 169 -2.92 -21.41 -6.02
C LYS A 169 -3.19 -20.83 -7.40
N PHE A 170 -2.34 -21.15 -8.36
CA PHE A 170 -2.43 -20.80 -9.77
C PHE A 170 -2.46 -22.11 -10.58
N PRO A 171 -3.65 -22.73 -10.74
CA PRO A 171 -3.76 -24.03 -11.40
C PRO A 171 -3.24 -24.03 -12.85
N LYS A 172 -3.30 -22.88 -13.52
CA LYS A 172 -2.80 -22.73 -14.90
C LYS A 172 -1.30 -23.01 -15.01
N THR A 173 -0.53 -22.61 -14.01
CA THR A 173 0.93 -22.78 -13.94
C THR A 173 1.36 -23.83 -12.91
N CYS A 174 0.40 -24.53 -12.31
CA CYS A 174 0.60 -25.50 -11.24
C CYS A 174 1.49 -24.97 -10.10
N GLU A 175 1.31 -23.71 -9.72
CA GLU A 175 2.09 -23.08 -8.65
C GLU A 175 1.20 -22.70 -7.47
N ASN A 176 1.75 -22.81 -6.28
CA ASN A 176 1.23 -22.17 -5.09
C ASN A 176 2.17 -21.03 -4.73
N ALA A 177 1.72 -19.81 -4.97
CA ALA A 177 2.44 -18.62 -4.58
C ALA A 177 2.15 -18.32 -3.11
N VAL A 178 3.18 -18.31 -2.28
CA VAL A 178 3.11 -18.02 -0.86
C VAL A 178 3.75 -16.67 -0.62
N CYS A 179 3.00 -15.76 0.01
CA CYS A 179 3.54 -14.50 0.49
C CYS A 179 3.84 -14.62 1.98
N SER A 180 5.11 -14.48 2.37
CA SER A 180 5.49 -14.51 3.78
C SER A 180 4.85 -13.35 4.57
N PRO A 181 4.83 -13.39 5.91
CA PRO A 181 4.43 -12.23 6.72
C PRO A 181 5.25 -10.96 6.49
N THR A 182 6.48 -11.11 5.95
CA THR A 182 7.41 -10.03 5.59
C THR A 182 7.37 -9.66 4.11
N ALA A 183 6.35 -10.11 3.37
CA ALA A 183 6.13 -9.85 1.95
C ALA A 183 7.20 -10.44 1.01
N ASP A 184 7.75 -11.61 1.36
CA ASP A 184 8.60 -12.41 0.48
C ASP A 184 7.75 -13.40 -0.32
N LEU A 185 7.87 -13.34 -1.65
CA LEU A 185 7.19 -14.26 -2.55
C LEU A 185 8.00 -15.55 -2.71
N THR A 186 7.38 -16.68 -2.40
CA THR A 186 7.90 -18.02 -2.71
C THR A 186 6.93 -18.74 -3.62
N LEU A 187 7.44 -19.40 -4.66
CA LEU A 187 6.65 -20.22 -5.57
C LEU A 187 6.93 -21.69 -5.29
N ASN A 188 5.90 -22.41 -4.89
CA ASN A 188 5.97 -23.85 -4.66
C ASN A 188 5.27 -24.58 -5.80
N SER A 189 5.92 -25.59 -6.37
CA SER A 189 5.26 -26.48 -7.33
C SER A 189 4.08 -27.19 -6.66
N LEU A 190 2.94 -27.23 -7.33
CA LEU A 190 1.80 -28.10 -7.00
C LEU A 190 2.00 -29.52 -7.53
N CYS A 191 2.95 -29.71 -8.45
CA CYS A 191 3.26 -31.00 -9.03
C CYS A 191 4.23 -31.77 -8.14
N GLY A 192 4.03 -33.08 -8.08
CA GLY A 192 4.92 -34.00 -7.40
C GLY A 192 6.28 -34.11 -8.10
N PRO A 193 7.27 -34.76 -7.47
CA PRO A 193 8.66 -34.83 -7.98
C PRO A 193 8.83 -35.49 -9.35
N LYS A 194 7.84 -36.26 -9.83
CA LYS A 194 7.85 -36.97 -11.13
C LYS A 194 6.78 -36.46 -12.09
N GLU A 195 6.23 -35.27 -11.82
CA GLU A 195 5.18 -34.67 -12.63
C GLU A 195 5.66 -33.36 -13.27
N ILE A 196 5.21 -33.09 -14.50
CA ILE A 196 5.37 -31.81 -15.17
C ILE A 196 4.03 -31.06 -15.14
N CYS A 197 4.10 -29.75 -14.96
CA CYS A 197 2.93 -28.90 -15.17
C CYS A 197 2.63 -28.74 -16.65
N HIS A 198 1.47 -29.22 -17.09
CA HIS A 198 0.92 -28.85 -18.38
C HIS A 198 0.01 -27.64 -18.20
N TYR A 199 0.31 -26.57 -18.92
CA TYR A 199 -0.45 -25.32 -18.84
C TYR A 199 -1.95 -25.56 -19.01
N ASN A 200 -2.76 -25.10 -18.06
CA ASN A 200 -4.21 -25.36 -17.92
C ASN A 200 -4.66 -26.82 -17.76
N ALA A 201 -3.78 -27.81 -17.97
CA ALA A 201 -4.10 -29.23 -17.90
C ALA A 201 -3.63 -29.90 -16.60
N GLY A 202 -2.95 -29.15 -15.73
CA GLY A 202 -2.50 -29.60 -14.42
C GLY A 202 -1.21 -30.43 -14.48
N CYS A 203 -0.90 -31.09 -13.38
CA CYS A 203 0.27 -31.94 -13.25
C CYS A 203 0.05 -33.29 -13.93
N ARG A 204 1.03 -33.77 -14.70
CA ARG A 204 1.02 -35.10 -15.32
C ARG A 204 2.36 -35.79 -15.14
N ALA A 205 2.33 -37.11 -15.04
CA ALA A 205 3.56 -37.90 -15.01
C ALA A 205 4.42 -37.67 -16.26
N LEU A 206 5.73 -37.65 -16.05
CA LEU A 206 6.75 -37.76 -17.09
C LEU A 206 6.57 -39.02 -17.94
#